data_AF-A0A952NM66-F1
#
_entry.id   AF-A0A952NM66-F1
#
_cell.length_a   1.000
_cell.length_b   1.000
_cell.length_c   1.000
_cell.angle_alpha   90.00
_cell.angle_beta   90.00
_cell.angle_gamma   90.00
#
_symmetry.space_group_name_H-M   'P 1'
#
loop_
_entity.id
_entity.type
_entity.pdbx_description
1 polymer ?
#
loop_
_entity_poly.entity_id
_entity_poly.type
_entity_poly.pdbx_seq_one_letter_code
_entity_poly.pdbx_strand_id
1 'polypeptide(L)'
;MEMDFQTPGLDLKQHEDSDGRAKTSLRMTYEAQAEVLKVQIGDLEAIRSKLGLSQRKMAQLLLVDPSAWTRWNKTGQVPPHIYRSLQWYLALKEKIPGLSNEYFLAPQANMNLRELRQEIDRLKQPSPENSELRSRVQSLETSLKSVRRLNLILALTSLLLLVSLGARLVVNGLF
;
A
#
# COMPACT_ATOMS: atom_id res chain seq x y z
N MET A 1 36.34 13.60 16.64
CA MET A 1 35.36 12.50 16.70
C MET A 1 34.92 12.25 15.28
N GLU A 2 35.81 11.63 14.50
CA GLU A 2 35.52 11.15 13.15
C GLU A 2 34.67 9.91 13.30
N MET A 3 33.48 9.92 12.70
CA MET A 3 32.66 8.72 12.60
C MET A 3 33.03 8.01 11.30
N ASP A 4 33.77 6.91 11.44
CA ASP A 4 34.07 5.97 10.36
C ASP A 4 32.76 5.40 9.82
N PHE A 5 32.36 5.87 8.64
CA PHE A 5 31.23 5.32 7.90
C PHE A 5 31.69 4.03 7.23
N GLN A 6 31.57 2.92 7.95
CA GLN A 6 31.90 1.59 7.45
C GLN A 6 30.84 1.15 6.44
N THR A 7 31.03 1.50 5.17
CA THR A 7 30.23 0.98 4.07
C THR A 7 30.42 -0.54 3.97
N PRO A 8 29.36 -1.35 4.03
CA PRO A 8 29.47 -2.79 3.87
C PRO A 8 30.00 -3.09 2.47
N GLY A 9 31.07 -3.89 2.42
CA GLY A 9 31.79 -4.25 1.20
C GLY A 9 30.84 -4.79 0.14
N LEU A 10 30.67 -4.00 -0.92
CA LEU A 10 30.13 -4.44 -2.20
C LEU A 10 31.13 -5.46 -2.77
N ASP A 11 30.88 -6.74 -2.52
CA ASP A 11 31.53 -7.84 -3.24
C ASP A 11 30.98 -7.86 -4.67
N LEU A 12 31.43 -6.89 -5.47
CA LEU A 12 31.24 -6.83 -6.90
C LEU A 12 32.07 -7.96 -7.50
N LYS A 13 31.49 -9.16 -7.56
CA LYS A 13 32.01 -10.24 -8.41
C LYS A 13 32.11 -9.70 -9.83
N GLN A 14 33.33 -9.33 -10.21
CA GLN A 14 33.71 -8.98 -11.57
C GLN A 14 33.42 -10.19 -12.45
N HIS A 15 32.28 -10.15 -13.16
CA HIS A 15 32.12 -10.97 -14.34
C HIS A 15 33.05 -10.37 -15.41
N GLU A 16 34.23 -10.97 -15.58
CA GLU A 16 35.12 -10.67 -16.69
C GLU A 16 34.38 -10.93 -18.01
N ASP A 17 33.86 -9.86 -18.63
CA ASP A 17 33.41 -9.86 -20.02
C ASP A 17 34.68 -9.92 -20.89
N SER A 18 35.07 -11.13 -21.29
CA SER A 18 36.26 -11.43 -22.10
C SER A 18 36.13 -11.03 -23.58
N ASP A 19 35.35 -10.01 -23.91
CA ASP A 19 35.10 -9.58 -25.29
C ASP A 19 35.48 -8.11 -25.39
N GLY A 20 36.62 -7.82 -26.03
CA GLY A 20 37.27 -6.49 -26.12
C GLY A 20 36.49 -5.41 -26.88
N ARG A 21 35.16 -5.54 -26.98
CA ARG A 21 34.27 -4.58 -27.60
C ARG A 21 33.79 -3.56 -26.56
N ALA A 22 34.13 -2.29 -26.76
CA ALA A 22 33.68 -1.21 -25.91
C ALA A 22 32.15 -1.23 -25.75
N LYS A 23 31.67 -1.26 -24.50
CA LYS A 23 30.25 -1.20 -24.16
C LYS A 23 29.69 0.17 -24.53
N THR A 24 28.47 0.21 -25.07
CA THR A 24 27.78 1.47 -25.31
C THR A 24 27.39 2.13 -23.99
N SER A 25 27.33 3.46 -23.94
CA SER A 25 26.90 4.22 -22.75
C SER A 25 25.51 3.81 -22.25
N LEU A 26 24.61 3.48 -23.18
CA LEU A 26 23.29 2.94 -22.87
C LEU A 26 23.39 1.61 -22.12
N ARG A 27 24.21 0.67 -22.61
CA ARG A 27 24.37 -0.65 -21.98
C ARG A 27 24.93 -0.51 -20.56
N MET A 28 25.93 0.36 -20.35
CA MET A 28 26.48 0.63 -19.03
C MET A 28 25.43 1.17 -18.06
N THR A 29 24.58 2.09 -18.52
CA THR A 29 23.48 2.63 -17.71
C THR A 29 22.48 1.53 -17.31
N TYR A 30 22.15 0.63 -18.22
CA TYR A 30 21.21 -0.47 -17.95
C TYR A 30 21.78 -1.49 -16.97
N GLU A 31 23.05 -1.85 -17.13
CA GLU A 31 23.76 -2.77 -16.22
C GLU A 31 23.84 -2.16 -14.81
N ALA A 32 24.24 -0.90 -14.69
CA ALA A 32 24.28 -0.20 -13.40
C ALA A 32 22.91 -0.13 -12.71
N GLN A 33 21.84 0.17 -13.47
CA GLN A 33 20.48 0.17 -12.91
C GLN A 33 20.05 -1.21 -12.42
N ALA A 34 20.39 -2.27 -13.16
CA ALA A 34 20.08 -3.63 -12.76
C ALA A 34 20.84 -4.02 -11.47
N GLU A 35 22.11 -3.64 -11.35
CA GLU A 35 22.92 -3.88 -10.14
C GLU A 35 22.37 -3.18 -8.91
N VAL A 36 22.00 -1.90 -9.01
CA VAL A 36 21.39 -1.16 -7.90
C VAL A 36 20.09 -1.83 -7.44
N LEU A 37 19.22 -2.21 -8.39
CA LEU A 37 17.97 -2.90 -8.05
C LEU A 37 18.23 -4.27 -7.43
N LYS A 38 19.21 -5.01 -7.95
CA LYS A 38 19.63 -6.30 -7.42
C LYS A 38 20.10 -6.20 -5.96
N VAL A 39 20.85 -5.16 -5.59
CA VAL A 39 21.24 -4.92 -4.19
C VAL A 39 20.03 -4.64 -3.30
N GLN A 40 19.02 -3.93 -3.82
CA GLN A 40 17.82 -3.57 -3.04
C GLN A 40 16.87 -4.74 -2.78
N ILE A 41 16.56 -5.55 -3.81
CA ILE A 41 15.53 -6.60 -3.70
C ILE A 41 16.09 -8.03 -3.69
N GLY A 42 17.36 -8.19 -4.09
CA GLY A 42 18.06 -9.46 -4.20
C GLY A 42 18.10 -10.04 -5.62
N ASP A 43 18.76 -11.20 -5.73
CA ASP A 43 18.92 -11.93 -6.98
C ASP A 43 17.61 -12.58 -7.45
N LEU A 44 17.47 -12.76 -8.77
CA LEU A 44 16.27 -13.38 -9.37
C LEU A 44 15.92 -14.72 -8.72
N GLU A 45 16.91 -15.58 -8.53
CA GLU A 45 16.72 -16.92 -7.97
C GLU A 45 16.42 -16.88 -6.46
N ALA A 46 17.00 -15.93 -5.74
CA ALA A 46 16.70 -15.70 -4.33
C ALA A 46 15.25 -15.23 -4.16
N ILE A 47 14.79 -14.27 -4.97
CA ILE A 47 13.40 -13.79 -4.97
C ILE A 47 12.43 -14.91 -5.35
N ARG A 48 12.75 -15.69 -6.39
CA ARG A 48 11.95 -16.86 -6.80
C ARG A 48 11.77 -17.84 -5.64
N SER A 49 12.87 -18.14 -4.94
CA SER A 49 12.86 -19.07 -3.81
C SER A 49 12.05 -18.53 -2.63
N LYS A 50 12.18 -17.23 -2.31
CA LYS A 50 11.33 -16.56 -1.30
C LYS A 50 9.83 -16.62 -1.65
N LEU A 51 9.49 -16.54 -2.93
CA LEU A 51 8.11 -16.62 -3.39
C LEU A 51 7.58 -18.06 -3.50
N GLY A 52 8.43 -19.08 -3.37
CA GLY A 52 8.04 -20.49 -3.50
C GLY A 52 7.57 -20.87 -4.91
N LEU A 53 7.98 -20.13 -5.94
CA LEU A 53 7.52 -20.33 -7.32
C LEU A 53 8.51 -21.18 -8.13
N SER A 54 8.01 -22.00 -9.05
CA SER A 54 8.86 -22.62 -10.08
C SER A 54 9.34 -21.57 -11.09
N GLN A 55 10.44 -21.84 -11.80
CA GLN A 55 10.95 -20.93 -12.83
C GLN A 55 9.90 -20.62 -13.91
N ARG A 56 9.12 -21.63 -14.31
CA ARG A 56 8.03 -21.45 -15.27
C ARG A 56 6.92 -20.53 -14.73
N LYS A 57 6.51 -20.70 -13.47
CA LYS A 57 5.52 -19.81 -12.83
C LYS A 57 6.08 -18.39 -12.67
N MET A 58 7.37 -18.24 -12.40
CA MET A 58 8.01 -16.93 -12.28
C MET A 58 8.06 -16.19 -13.63
N ALA A 59 8.38 -16.92 -14.71
CA ALA A 59 8.32 -16.38 -16.06
C ALA A 59 6.88 -15.94 -16.44
N GLN A 60 5.87 -16.75 -16.08
CA GLN A 60 4.46 -16.38 -16.25
C GLN A 60 4.08 -15.13 -15.46
N LEU A 61 4.48 -15.04 -14.19
CA LEU A 61 4.21 -13.89 -13.33
C LEU A 61 4.76 -12.59 -13.93
N LEU A 62 5.95 -12.67 -14.54
CA LEU A 62 6.63 -11.53 -15.16
C LEU A 62 6.23 -11.32 -16.62
N LEU A 63 5.36 -12.15 -17.18
CA LEU A 63 4.92 -12.11 -18.57
C LEU A 63 6.08 -12.22 -19.57
N VAL A 64 7.05 -13.07 -19.27
CA VAL A 64 8.24 -13.32 -20.10
C VAL A 64 8.33 -14.78 -20.53
N ASP A 65 9.07 -15.02 -21.61
CA ASP A 65 9.31 -16.39 -22.07
C ASP A 65 10.21 -17.18 -21.10
N PRO A 66 9.92 -18.46 -20.81
CA PRO A 66 10.76 -19.30 -19.94
C PRO A 66 12.23 -19.40 -20.38
N SER A 67 12.51 -19.30 -21.68
CA SER A 67 13.88 -19.29 -22.20
C SER A 67 14.65 -18.04 -21.78
N ALA A 68 13.99 -16.89 -21.70
CA ALA A 68 14.59 -15.64 -21.25
C ALA A 68 15.04 -15.75 -19.79
N TRP A 69 14.19 -16.31 -18.93
CA TRP A 69 14.52 -16.59 -17.52
C TRP A 69 15.79 -17.45 -17.41
N THR A 70 15.83 -18.54 -18.17
CA THR A 70 16.97 -19.48 -18.16
C THR A 70 18.25 -18.80 -18.63
N ARG A 71 18.18 -17.97 -19.67
CA ARG A 71 19.31 -17.20 -20.18
C ARG A 71 19.85 -16.22 -19.14
N TRP A 72 18.97 -15.48 -18.48
CA TRP A 72 19.35 -14.51 -17.44
C TRP A 72 20.02 -15.17 -16.23
N ASN A 73 19.54 -16.34 -15.80
CA ASN A 73 20.20 -17.08 -14.73
C ASN A 73 21.59 -17.60 -15.13
N LYS A 74 21.83 -17.86 -16.42
CA LYS A 74 23.14 -18.31 -16.92
C LYS A 74 24.13 -17.16 -17.11
N THR A 75 23.68 -16.05 -17.68
CA THR A 75 24.56 -14.93 -18.04
C THR A 75 24.65 -13.86 -16.95
N GLY A 76 23.73 -13.86 -15.98
CA GLY A 76 23.60 -12.80 -14.98
C GLY A 76 23.06 -11.47 -15.53
N GLN A 77 22.84 -11.38 -16.84
CA GLN A 77 22.42 -10.15 -17.52
C GLN A 77 20.89 -10.06 -17.59
N VAL A 78 20.31 -9.48 -16.54
CA VAL A 78 18.86 -9.25 -16.42
C VAL A 78 18.53 -7.82 -16.84
N PRO A 79 17.51 -7.59 -17.69
CA PRO A 79 17.08 -6.24 -18.00
C PRO A 79 16.54 -5.51 -16.75
N PRO A 80 16.82 -4.20 -16.57
CA PRO A 80 16.43 -3.45 -15.37
C PRO A 80 14.91 -3.38 -15.17
N HIS A 81 14.12 -3.39 -16.25
CA HIS A 81 12.66 -3.40 -16.14
C HIS A 81 12.11 -4.67 -15.48
N ILE A 82 12.81 -5.81 -15.59
CA ILE A 82 12.40 -7.06 -14.94
C ILE A 82 12.54 -6.94 -13.42
N TYR A 83 13.67 -6.40 -12.95
CA TYR A 83 13.86 -6.10 -11.54
C TYR A 83 12.84 -5.07 -11.03
N ARG A 84 12.52 -4.05 -11.83
CA ARG A 84 11.50 -3.06 -11.46
C ARG A 84 10.10 -3.68 -11.34
N SER A 85 9.72 -4.57 -12.26
CA SER A 85 8.46 -5.33 -12.15
C SER A 85 8.41 -6.18 -10.88
N LEU A 86 9.53 -6.84 -10.52
CA LEU A 86 9.63 -7.58 -9.26
C LEU A 86 9.51 -6.67 -8.04
N GLN A 87 10.15 -5.51 -8.06
CA GLN A 87 10.06 -4.53 -6.99
C GLN A 87 8.60 -4.10 -6.75
N TRP A 88 7.86 -3.79 -7.82
CA TRP A 88 6.45 -3.43 -7.73
C TRP A 88 5.59 -4.58 -7.22
N TYR A 89 5.85 -5.80 -7.69
CA TYR A 89 5.14 -6.98 -7.22
C TYR A 89 5.34 -7.22 -5.71
N LEU A 90 6.59 -7.11 -5.22
CA LEU A 90 6.90 -7.27 -3.80
C LEU A 90 6.24 -6.18 -2.95
N ALA A 91 6.29 -4.92 -3.40
CA ALA A 91 5.62 -3.81 -2.73
C ALA A 91 4.09 -4.00 -2.68
N LEU A 92 3.48 -4.50 -3.76
CA LEU A 92 2.05 -4.78 -3.81
C LEU A 92 1.65 -5.88 -2.80
N LYS A 93 2.45 -6.94 -2.72
CA LYS A 93 2.24 -8.05 -1.77
C LYS A 93 2.36 -7.60 -0.32
N GLU A 94 3.25 -6.65 -0.02
CA GLU A 94 3.39 -6.07 1.31
C GLU A 94 2.15 -5.23 1.71
N LYS A 95 1.58 -4.46 0.76
CA LYS A 95 0.42 -3.59 1.03
C LYS A 95 -0.91 -4.33 1.10
N ILE A 96 -1.03 -5.50 0.47
CA ILE A 96 -2.28 -6.28 0.44
C ILE A 96 -2.03 -7.65 1.10
N PRO A 97 -2.18 -7.75 2.43
CA PRO A 97 -2.00 -9.02 3.13
C PRO A 97 -3.04 -10.04 2.64
N GLY A 98 -2.58 -11.25 2.31
CA GLY A 98 -3.44 -12.32 1.76
C GLY A 98 -3.48 -12.38 0.22
N LEU A 99 -2.82 -11.45 -0.48
CA LEU A 99 -2.65 -11.54 -1.93
C LEU A 99 -1.76 -12.74 -2.30
N SER A 100 -2.37 -13.81 -2.77
CA SER A 100 -1.67 -15.02 -3.17
C SER A 100 -1.05 -14.86 -4.56
N ASN A 101 0.06 -15.56 -4.81
CA ASN A 101 0.68 -15.57 -6.13
C ASN A 101 -0.26 -16.19 -7.19
N GLU A 102 -1.18 -17.06 -6.74
CA GLU A 102 -2.17 -17.75 -7.58
C GLU A 102 -3.14 -16.78 -8.25
N TYR A 103 -3.46 -15.66 -7.60
CA TYR A 103 -4.29 -14.61 -8.19
C TYR A 103 -3.74 -14.12 -9.54
N PHE A 104 -2.42 -13.99 -9.66
CA PHE A 104 -1.75 -13.53 -10.88
C PHE A 104 -1.47 -14.65 -11.88
N LEU A 105 -1.32 -15.88 -11.39
CA LEU A 105 -0.93 -17.04 -12.18
C LEU A 105 -2.12 -17.84 -12.70
N ALA A 106 -3.30 -17.66 -12.10
CA ALA A 106 -4.53 -18.24 -12.60
C ALA A 106 -4.67 -17.81 -14.07
N PRO A 107 -4.82 -18.76 -15.01
CA PRO A 107 -5.35 -18.42 -16.31
C PRO A 107 -6.61 -17.59 -16.02
N GLN A 108 -6.76 -16.41 -16.62
CA GLN A 108 -8.02 -15.68 -16.60
C GLN A 108 -9.09 -16.42 -17.43
N ALA A 109 -9.14 -17.75 -17.28
CA ALA A 109 -10.11 -18.64 -17.85
C ALA A 109 -11.44 -18.32 -17.16
N ASN A 110 -12.20 -17.49 -17.85
CA ASN A 110 -13.65 -17.54 -17.82
C ASN A 110 -14.30 -17.09 -16.51
N MET A 111 -13.72 -16.12 -15.79
CA MET A 111 -14.56 -15.35 -14.87
C MET A 111 -15.52 -14.54 -15.73
N ASN A 112 -16.76 -15.04 -15.83
CA ASN A 112 -17.87 -14.32 -16.41
C ASN A 112 -17.95 -12.98 -15.67
N LEU A 113 -17.56 -11.89 -16.34
CA LEU A 113 -17.50 -10.54 -15.75
C LEU A 113 -18.81 -10.16 -15.04
N ARG A 114 -19.93 -10.76 -15.47
CA ARG A 114 -21.23 -10.64 -14.79
C ARG A 114 -21.25 -11.27 -13.40
N GLU A 115 -20.72 -12.47 -13.22
CA GLU A 115 -20.70 -13.17 -11.92
C GLU A 115 -19.79 -12.47 -10.92
N LEU A 116 -18.60 -12.04 -11.37
CA LEU A 116 -17.71 -11.20 -10.55
C LEU A 116 -18.40 -9.91 -10.10
N ARG A 117 -19.13 -9.26 -11.02
CA ARG A 117 -19.82 -8.01 -10.73
C ARG A 117 -21.00 -8.22 -9.78
N GLN A 118 -21.73 -9.31 -9.93
CA GLN A 118 -22.78 -9.72 -8.99
C GLN A 118 -22.22 -10.03 -7.60
N GLU A 119 -21.06 -10.67 -7.51
CA GLU A 119 -20.42 -10.96 -6.22
C GLU A 119 -19.87 -9.70 -5.56
N ILE A 120 -19.27 -8.78 -6.33
CA ILE A 120 -18.89 -7.45 -5.85
C ILE A 120 -20.12 -6.70 -5.35
N ASP A 121 -21.23 -6.72 -6.09
CA ASP A 121 -22.47 -6.04 -5.68
C ASP A 121 -23.06 -6.68 -4.42
N ARG A 122 -22.99 -8.01 -4.25
CA ARG A 122 -23.36 -8.71 -3.01
C ARG A 122 -22.48 -8.32 -1.83
N LEU A 123 -21.15 -8.33 -1.99
CA LEU A 123 -20.22 -7.95 -0.93
C LEU A 123 -20.31 -6.46 -0.57
N LYS A 124 -20.72 -5.63 -1.54
CA LYS A 124 -20.94 -4.19 -1.37
C LYS A 124 -22.31 -3.88 -0.78
N GLN A 125 -23.26 -4.83 -0.78
CA GLN A 125 -24.51 -4.64 -0.06
C GLN A 125 -24.18 -4.49 1.43
N PRO A 126 -24.67 -3.42 2.07
CA PRO A 126 -24.44 -3.22 3.48
C PRO A 126 -25.04 -4.41 4.22
N SER A 127 -24.20 -5.13 4.98
CA SER A 127 -24.68 -6.14 5.93
C SER A 127 -25.89 -5.56 6.70
N PRO A 128 -26.97 -6.33 6.93
CA PRO A 128 -28.12 -5.85 7.67
C PRO A 128 -27.71 -5.29 9.04
N GLU A 129 -26.68 -5.87 9.66
CA GLU A 129 -26.06 -5.39 10.89
C GLU A 129 -25.44 -3.99 10.73
N ASN A 130 -24.75 -3.73 9.62
CA ASN A 130 -24.19 -2.41 9.33
C ASN A 130 -25.27 -1.35 9.06
N SER A 131 -26.44 -1.75 8.53
CA SER A 131 -27.57 -0.84 8.33
C SER A 131 -28.22 -0.44 9.66
N GLU A 132 -28.32 -1.38 10.60
CA GLU A 132 -28.81 -1.12 11.96
C GLU A 132 -27.80 -0.29 12.76
N LEU A 133 -26.51 -0.57 12.64
CA LEU A 133 -25.46 0.25 13.27
C LEU A 133 -25.50 1.68 12.73
N ARG A 134 -25.69 1.87 11.42
CA ARG A 134 -25.82 3.21 10.82
C ARG A 134 -27.06 3.95 11.32
N SER A 135 -28.20 3.27 11.44
CA SER A 135 -29.43 3.90 11.96
C SER A 135 -29.29 4.27 13.44
N ARG A 136 -28.63 3.42 14.24
CA ARG A 136 -28.27 3.73 15.65
C ARG A 136 -27.31 4.91 15.76
N VAL A 137 -26.28 4.97 14.91
CA VAL A 137 -25.37 6.13 14.87
C VAL A 137 -26.14 7.40 14.52
N GLN A 138 -27.03 7.33 13.53
CA GLN A 138 -27.81 8.48 13.10
C GLN A 138 -28.82 8.94 14.18
N SER A 139 -29.44 8.01 14.91
CA SER A 139 -30.31 8.37 16.04
C SER A 139 -29.53 8.95 17.22
N LEU A 140 -28.32 8.45 17.50
CA LEU A 140 -27.43 9.04 18.50
C LEU A 140 -27.00 10.47 18.13
N GLU A 141 -26.74 10.73 16.85
CA GLU A 141 -26.42 12.08 16.37
C GLU A 141 -27.58 13.06 16.53
N THR A 142 -28.82 12.63 16.25
CA THR A 142 -29.99 13.48 16.43
C THR A 142 -30.27 13.74 17.92
N SER A 143 -30.09 12.74 18.78
CA SER A 143 -30.15 12.90 20.24
C SER A 143 -29.08 13.88 20.73
N LEU A 144 -27.82 13.76 20.29
CA LEU A 144 -26.74 14.68 20.66
C LEU A 144 -27.03 16.12 20.22
N LYS A 145 -27.53 16.33 18.99
CA LYS A 145 -27.93 17.66 18.51
C LYS A 145 -29.04 18.26 19.38
N SER A 146 -30.00 17.44 19.79
CA SER A 146 -31.11 17.87 20.63
C SER A 146 -30.64 18.26 22.04
N VAL A 147 -29.80 17.44 22.66
CA VAL A 147 -29.18 17.74 23.98
C VAL A 147 -28.35 19.02 23.91
N ARG A 148 -27.55 19.19 22.85
CA ARG A 148 -26.74 20.41 22.67
C ARG A 148 -27.62 21.66 22.55
N ARG A 149 -28.74 21.59 21.84
CA ARG A 149 -29.71 22.70 21.73
C ARG A 149 -30.33 23.02 23.09
N LEU A 150 -30.76 22.00 23.84
CA LEU A 150 -31.33 22.19 25.17
C LEU A 150 -30.32 22.82 26.14
N ASN A 151 -29.07 22.36 26.13
CA ASN A 151 -28.02 22.92 26.97
C ASN A 151 -27.74 24.40 26.62
N LEU A 152 -27.78 24.76 25.34
CA LEU A 152 -27.63 26.14 24.88
C LEU A 152 -28.79 27.02 25.38
N ILE A 153 -30.03 26.53 25.30
CA ILE A 153 -31.20 27.24 25.84
C ILE A 153 -31.06 27.43 27.36
N LEU A 154 -30.67 26.38 28.09
CA LEU A 154 -30.49 26.43 29.55
C LEU A 154 -29.39 27.41 29.97
N ALA A 155 -28.29 27.48 29.20
CA ALA A 155 -27.21 28.44 29.42
C ALA A 155 -27.65 29.90 29.16
N LEU A 156 -28.51 30.11 28.16
CA LEU A 156 -29.06 31.44 27.88
C LEU A 156 -30.04 31.89 28.97
N THR A 157 -30.91 31.01 29.45
CA THR A 157 -31.86 31.35 30.53
C THR A 157 -31.15 31.60 31.85
N SER A 158 -30.12 30.83 32.19
CA SER A 158 -29.32 31.08 33.39
C SER A 158 -28.57 32.40 33.33
N LEU A 159 -27.99 32.75 32.17
CA LEU A 159 -27.37 34.06 31.94
C LEU A 159 -28.38 35.20 32.12
N LEU A 160 -29.58 35.06 31.57
CA LEU A 160 -30.65 36.08 31.64
C LEU A 160 -31.13 36.28 33.07
N LEU A 161 -31.26 35.19 33.83
CA LEU A 161 -31.57 35.24 35.26
C LEU A 161 -30.46 35.95 36.05
N LEU A 162 -29.18 35.63 35.80
CA LEU A 162 -28.05 36.31 36.44
C LEU A 162 -28.03 37.81 36.14
N VAL A 163 -28.26 38.22 34.90
CA VAL A 163 -28.36 39.64 34.51
C VAL A 163 -29.54 40.32 35.22
N SER A 164 -30.70 39.67 35.27
CA SER A 164 -31.87 40.22 35.97
C SER A 164 -31.66 40.37 37.47
N LEU A 165 -30.94 39.43 38.09
CA LEU A 165 -30.60 39.46 39.52
C LEU A 165 -29.59 40.58 39.81
N GLY A 166 -28.56 40.73 38.97
CA GLY A 166 -27.60 41.82 39.04
C GLY A 166 -28.25 43.19 38.88
N ALA A 167 -29.16 43.36 37.92
CA ALA A 167 -29.90 44.61 37.74
C ALA A 167 -30.76 44.96 38.97
N ARG A 168 -31.42 43.97 39.59
CA ARG A 168 -32.18 44.18 40.83
C ARG A 168 -31.30 44.56 42.01
N LEU A 169 -30.10 43.99 42.14
CA LEU A 169 -29.14 44.34 43.18
C LEU A 169 -28.64 45.79 43.05
N VAL A 170 -28.37 46.23 41.81
CA VAL A 170 -27.96 47.63 41.53
C VAL A 170 -29.09 48.61 41.84
N VAL A 171 -30.33 48.31 41.44
CA VAL A 171 -31.49 49.19 41.69
C VAL A 171 -31.83 49.30 43.19
N ASN A 172 -31.67 48.21 43.95
CA ASN A 172 -32.00 48.19 45.39
C ASN A 172 -30.88 48.77 46.28
N GLY A 173 -29.84 49.40 45.71
CA GLY A 173 -28.85 50.18 46.47
C GLY A 173 -27.96 49.35 47.39
N LEU A 174 -27.68 48.09 47.02
CA LEU A 174 -26.72 47.22 47.71
C LEU A 174 -25.31 47.38 47.10
N PHE A 175 -24.84 48.63 46.97
CA PHE A 175 -23.44 49.02 46.77
C PHE A 175 -23.25 50.46 47.21
#